data_AF-A0A847Z5C3-F1
#
_entry.id   AF-A0A847Z5C3-F1
#
_cell.length_a   1.000
_cell.length_b   1.000
_cell.length_c   1.000
_cell.angle_alpha   90.00
_cell.angle_beta   90.00
_cell.angle_gamma   90.00
#
_symmetry.space_group_name_H-M   'P 1'
#
loop_
_entity.id
_entity.type
_entity.pdbx_description
1 polymer ?
#
loop_
_entity_poly.entity_id
_entity_poly.type
_entity_poly.pdbx_seq_one_letter_code
_entity_poly.pdbx_strand_id
1 'polypeptide(L)'
;MNSACEYKNEVIKLNIIIVLICEAVSLFFIGFDIKFTLGLVAGTVITAINMNILYAFVKIAVNNNWGIIFNLLGYVIRMIIYGLALYFSIIISSVSAIGMIIGFLGINLSVFFAQGINILRSRSKRRVKTWN
;
A
#
# COMPACT_ATOMS: atom_id res chain seq x y z
N MET A 1 15.69 -13.27 5.74
CA MET A 1 15.12 -12.07 6.39
C MET A 1 15.34 -10.78 5.57
N ASN A 2 16.40 -10.66 4.76
CA ASN A 2 16.64 -9.50 3.88
C ASN A 2 15.58 -9.32 2.77
N SER A 3 15.07 -10.41 2.20
CA SER A 3 14.14 -10.39 1.06
C SER A 3 12.80 -9.71 1.36
N ALA A 4 12.33 -9.79 2.61
CA ALA A 4 11.07 -9.19 3.02
C ALA A 4 11.19 -7.68 3.29
N CYS A 5 12.36 -7.24 3.73
CA CYS A 5 12.66 -5.82 3.88
C CYS A 5 12.83 -5.15 2.51
N GLU A 6 13.48 -5.83 1.56
CA GLU A 6 13.59 -5.40 0.16
C GLU A 6 12.21 -5.27 -0.50
N TYR A 7 11.35 -6.27 -0.32
CA TYR A 7 9.98 -6.23 -0.85
C TYR A 7 9.17 -5.05 -0.29
N LYS A 8 9.29 -4.77 1.01
CA LYS A 8 8.63 -3.61 1.63
C LYS A 8 9.09 -2.31 0.98
N ASN A 9 10.38 -2.18 0.73
CA ASN A 9 10.97 -0.97 0.16
C ASN A 9 10.57 -0.78 -1.31
N GLU A 10 10.50 -1.86 -2.10
CA GLU A 10 9.98 -1.83 -3.47
C GLU A 10 8.51 -1.38 -3.52
N VAL A 11 7.66 -1.91 -2.63
CA VAL A 11 6.23 -1.53 -2.58
C VAL A 11 6.05 -0.06 -2.17
N ILE A 12 6.83 0.43 -1.20
CA ILE A 12 6.77 1.85 -0.79
C ILE A 12 7.22 2.76 -1.94
N LYS A 13 8.31 2.41 -2.65
CA LYS A 13 8.76 3.18 -3.82
C LYS A 13 7.71 3.22 -4.93
N LEU A 14 7.10 2.08 -5.25
CA LEU A 14 6.02 2.03 -6.25
C LEU A 14 4.82 2.87 -5.83
N ASN A 15 4.46 2.85 -4.55
CA ASN A 15 3.35 3.65 -4.04
C ASN A 15 3.64 5.15 -4.17
N ILE A 16 4.86 5.59 -3.86
CA ILE A 16 5.28 6.99 -4.05
C ILE A 16 5.15 7.39 -5.53
N ILE A 17 5.58 6.54 -6.46
CA ILE A 17 5.46 6.82 -7.91
C ILE A 17 3.99 6.94 -8.32
N ILE A 18 3.12 6.03 -7.86
CA ILE A 18 1.68 6.06 -8.18
C ILE A 18 1.02 7.33 -7.63
N VAL A 19 1.39 7.75 -6.42
CA VAL A 19 0.92 8.99 -5.80
C VAL A 19 1.35 10.19 -6.62
N LEU A 20 2.62 10.23 -7.06
CA LEU A 20 3.15 11.30 -7.90
C LEU A 20 2.44 11.38 -9.27
N ILE A 21 2.10 10.24 -9.86
CA ILE A 21 1.30 10.18 -11.09
C ILE A 21 -0.13 10.65 -10.83
N CYS A 22 -0.76 10.24 -9.73
CA CYS A 22 -2.10 10.70 -9.36
C CYS A 22 -2.15 12.21 -9.10
N GLU A 23 -1.12 12.76 -8.46
CA GLU A 23 -0.97 14.19 -8.26
C GLU A 23 -0.82 14.92 -9.60
N ALA A 24 0.03 14.44 -10.50
CA ALA A 24 0.19 15.01 -11.84
C ALA A 24 -1.10 14.98 -12.67
N VAL A 25 -1.87 13.89 -12.61
CA VAL A 25 -3.18 13.78 -13.28
C VAL A 25 -4.20 14.72 -12.64
N SER A 26 -4.23 14.80 -11.31
CA SER A 26 -5.13 15.72 -10.58
C SER A 26 -4.84 17.18 -10.92
N LEU A 27 -3.55 17.54 -11.03
CA LEU A 27 -3.10 18.88 -11.40
C LEU A 27 -3.59 19.28 -12.80
N PHE A 28 -3.71 18.31 -13.72
CA PHE A 28 -4.23 18.54 -15.08
C PHE A 28 -5.77 18.69 -15.13
N PHE A 29 -6.51 18.00 -14.25
CA PHE A 29 -7.99 18.01 -14.26
C PHE A 29 -8.62 19.04 -13.32
N ILE A 30 -8.12 19.17 -12.10
CA ILE A 30 -8.72 19.96 -11.00
C ILE A 30 -7.93 21.25 -10.74
N GLY A 31 -6.65 21.29 -11.12
CA GLY A 31 -5.71 22.34 -10.73
C GLY A 31 -5.01 22.03 -9.40
N PHE A 32 -4.16 22.95 -8.91
CA PHE A 32 -3.39 22.75 -7.69
C PHE A 32 -4.25 22.98 -6.43
N ASP A 33 -4.93 21.94 -5.95
CA ASP A 33 -5.69 21.97 -4.70
C ASP A 33 -4.89 21.34 -3.54
N ILE A 34 -4.55 22.17 -2.55
CA ILE A 34 -3.83 21.77 -1.34
C ILE A 34 -4.63 20.73 -0.54
N LYS A 35 -5.97 20.80 -0.53
CA LYS A 35 -6.84 19.88 0.22
C LYS A 35 -6.83 18.48 -0.39
N PHE A 36 -6.80 18.39 -1.73
CA PHE A 36 -6.65 17.13 -2.44
C PHE A 36 -5.30 16.49 -2.14
N THR A 37 -4.22 17.28 -2.25
CA THR A 37 -2.85 16.83 -2.00
C THR A 37 -2.68 16.33 -0.57
N LEU A 38 -3.22 17.05 0.41
CA LEU A 38 -3.24 16.61 1.81
C LEU A 38 -4.00 15.30 2.00
N GLY A 39 -5.17 15.13 1.36
CA GLY A 39 -5.91 13.88 1.38
C GLY A 39 -5.12 12.71 0.80
N LEU A 40 -4.48 12.94 -0.34
CA LEU A 40 -3.63 11.97 -1.03
C LEU A 40 -2.45 11.55 -0.16
N VAL A 41 -1.68 12.52 0.37
CA VAL A 41 -0.54 12.26 1.24
C VAL A 41 -0.96 11.55 2.53
N ALA A 42 -2.03 12.01 3.19
CA ALA A 42 -2.56 11.37 4.39
C ALA A 42 -2.97 9.91 4.12
N GLY A 43 -3.68 9.66 3.00
CA GLY A 43 -4.01 8.32 2.54
C GLY A 43 -2.75 7.48 2.37
N THR A 44 -1.73 8.02 1.72
CA THR A 44 -0.45 7.33 1.48
C THR A 44 0.27 6.94 2.79
N VAL A 45 0.38 7.88 3.73
CA VAL A 45 1.05 7.68 5.02
C VAL A 45 0.33 6.62 5.85
N ILE A 46 -0.99 6.72 5.96
CA ILE A 46 -1.80 5.76 6.70
C ILE A 46 -1.67 4.37 6.09
N THR A 47 -1.62 4.29 4.78
CA THR A 47 -1.43 3.02 4.09
C THR A 47 -0.02 2.45 4.28
N ALA A 48 1.01 3.28 4.37
CA ALA A 48 2.36 2.84 4.72
C ALA A 48 2.44 2.27 6.15
N ILE A 49 1.80 2.94 7.11
CA ILE A 49 1.66 2.43 8.49
C ILE A 49 0.93 1.08 8.46
N ASN A 50 -0.14 0.99 7.67
CA ASN A 50 -0.95 -0.20 7.53
C ASN A 50 -0.15 -1.41 6.99
N MET A 51 0.76 -1.17 6.05
CA MET A 51 1.67 -2.19 5.53
C MET A 51 2.69 -2.65 6.57
N ASN A 52 3.15 -1.74 7.42
CA ASN A 52 4.08 -2.08 8.50
C ASN A 52 3.39 -2.96 9.56
N ILE A 53 2.14 -2.63 9.89
CA ILE A 53 1.28 -3.46 10.75
C ILE A 53 1.06 -4.83 10.13
N LEU A 54 0.65 -4.89 8.86
CA LEU A 54 0.45 -6.16 8.14
C LEU A 54 1.70 -7.03 8.18
N TYR A 55 2.88 -6.46 7.94
CA TYR A 55 4.14 -7.19 7.97
C TYR A 55 4.44 -7.76 9.36
N ALA A 56 4.21 -6.98 10.42
CA ALA A 56 4.38 -7.45 11.79
C ALA A 56 3.44 -8.62 12.12
N PHE A 57 2.16 -8.50 11.75
CA PHE A 57 1.17 -9.56 11.97
C PHE A 57 1.48 -10.83 11.17
N VAL A 58 1.89 -10.71 9.90
CA VAL A 58 2.31 -11.87 9.08
C VAL A 58 3.52 -12.57 9.71
N LYS A 59 4.51 -11.81 10.19
CA LYS A 59 5.69 -12.39 10.85
C LYS A 59 5.31 -13.18 12.11
N ILE A 60 4.38 -12.65 12.91
CA ILE A 60 3.87 -13.33 14.11
C ILE A 60 3.03 -14.55 13.72
N ALA A 61 2.19 -14.44 12.68
CA ALA A 61 1.30 -15.50 12.24
C ALA A 61 2.05 -16.72 11.68
N VAL A 62 3.16 -16.52 10.96
CA VAL A 62 3.99 -17.62 10.46
C VAL A 62 4.71 -18.36 11.59
N ASN A 63 5.01 -17.67 12.69
CA ASN A 63 5.78 -18.22 13.80
C ASN A 63 4.91 -18.90 14.89
N ASN A 64 3.58 -18.81 14.79
CA ASN A 64 2.63 -19.34 15.78
C ASN A 64 1.53 -20.18 15.11
N ASN A 65 1.15 -21.31 15.72
CA ASN A 65 0.01 -22.13 15.28
C ASN A 65 -1.34 -21.39 15.25
N TRP A 66 -1.42 -20.23 15.92
CA TRP A 66 -2.61 -19.36 15.98
C TRP A 66 -2.65 -18.31 14.85
N GLY A 67 -1.88 -18.50 13.77
CA GLY A 67 -1.69 -17.51 12.72
C GLY A 67 -2.97 -16.99 12.05
N ILE A 68 -4.04 -17.80 11.98
CA ILE A 68 -5.34 -17.40 11.43
C ILE A 68 -5.97 -16.26 12.25
N ILE A 69 -5.95 -16.39 13.59
CA ILE A 69 -6.58 -15.41 14.49
C ILE A 69 -5.79 -14.10 14.48
N PHE A 70 -4.46 -14.16 14.49
CA PHE A 70 -3.63 -12.97 14.36
C PHE A 70 -3.82 -12.26 13.01
N ASN A 71 -4.00 -13.01 11.92
CA ASN A 71 -4.27 -12.42 10.62
C ASN A 71 -5.65 -11.76 10.56
N LEU A 72 -6.67 -12.39 11.17
CA LEU A 72 -8.02 -11.81 11.29
C LEU A 72 -7.98 -10.51 12.11
N LEU A 73 -7.30 -10.53 13.27
CA LEU A 73 -7.15 -9.36 14.14
C LEU A 73 -6.44 -8.22 13.41
N GLY A 74 -5.36 -8.55 12.69
CA GLY A 74 -4.66 -7.60 11.83
C GLY A 74 -5.61 -6.98 10.81
N TYR A 75 -6.42 -7.78 10.12
CA TYR A 75 -7.39 -7.27 9.15
C TYR A 75 -8.42 -6.31 9.76
N VAL A 76 -8.98 -6.65 10.93
CA VAL A 76 -9.94 -5.79 11.64
C VAL A 76 -9.31 -4.44 12.02
N ILE A 77 -8.09 -4.45 12.57
CA ILE A 77 -7.36 -3.23 12.92
C ILE A 77 -7.13 -2.35 11.69
N ARG A 78 -6.71 -2.95 10.56
CA ARG A 78 -6.51 -2.22 9.30
C ARG A 78 -7.81 -1.55 8.82
N MET A 79 -8.95 -2.23 8.92
CA MET A 79 -10.27 -1.68 8.55
C MET A 79 -10.68 -0.51 9.46
N ILE A 80 -10.44 -0.61 10.76
CA ILE A 80 -10.71 0.48 11.71
C ILE A 80 -9.84 1.71 11.38
N ILE A 81 -8.55 1.50 11.12
CA ILE A 81 -7.63 2.59 10.76
C ILE A 81 -8.11 3.29 9.49
N TYR A 82 -8.46 2.54 8.44
CA TYR A 82 -8.98 3.13 7.21
C TYR A 82 -10.31 3.86 7.41
N GLY A 83 -11.22 3.28 8.19
CA GLY A 83 -12.52 3.88 8.48
C GLY A 83 -12.38 5.20 9.25
N LEU A 84 -11.55 5.25 10.30
CA LEU A 84 -11.27 6.46 11.05
C LEU A 84 -10.64 7.55 10.17
N ALA A 85 -9.65 7.15 9.38
CA ALA A 85 -8.93 8.04 8.51
C ALA A 85 -9.85 8.69 7.46
N LEU A 86 -10.72 7.89 6.85
CA LEU A 86 -11.71 8.34 5.87
C LEU A 86 -12.78 9.23 6.52
N TYR A 87 -13.22 8.91 7.74
CA TYR A 87 -14.12 9.74 8.52
C TYR A 87 -13.56 11.14 8.78
N PHE A 88 -12.31 11.24 9.25
CA PHE A 88 -11.64 12.54 9.44
C PHE A 88 -11.47 13.30 8.13
N SER A 89 -11.16 12.59 7.03
CA SER A 89 -10.98 13.23 5.72
C SER A 89 -12.29 13.80 5.17
N ILE A 90 -13.42 13.11 5.37
CA ILE A 90 -14.76 13.63 5.01
C ILE A 90 -15.10 14.90 5.80
N ILE A 91 -14.78 14.95 7.10
CA ILE A 91 -15.05 16.13 7.94
C ILE A 91 -14.27 17.35 7.45
N ILE A 92 -13.04 17.16 6.99
CA ILE A 92 -12.18 18.26 6.51
C ILE A 92 -12.69 18.77 5.16
N SER A 93 -12.90 17.88 4.19
CA SER A 93 -13.40 18.24 2.87
C SER A 93 -13.72 17.01 2.03
N SER A 94 -14.82 17.04 1.27
CA SER A 94 -15.17 16.01 0.30
C SER A 94 -14.07 15.76 -0.76
N VAL A 95 -13.30 16.79 -1.12
CA VAL A 95 -12.18 16.69 -2.07
C VAL A 95 -10.99 15.96 -1.46
N SER A 96 -10.74 16.18 -0.17
CA SER A 96 -9.71 15.46 0.59
C SER A 96 -10.03 13.97 0.68
N ALA A 97 -11.31 13.62 0.90
CA ALA A 97 -11.76 12.23 0.98
C ALA A 97 -11.50 11.45 -0.31
N ILE A 98 -11.70 12.07 -1.47
CA ILE A 98 -11.41 11.47 -2.79
C ILE A 98 -9.90 11.21 -2.92
N GLY A 99 -9.07 12.20 -2.59
CA GLY A 99 -7.61 12.03 -2.58
C GLY A 99 -7.16 10.89 -1.65
N MET A 100 -7.78 10.77 -0.49
CA MET A 100 -7.49 9.70 0.45
C MET A 100 -7.85 8.31 -0.09
N ILE A 101 -9.03 8.16 -0.71
CA ILE A 101 -9.46 6.89 -1.32
C ILE A 101 -8.48 6.49 -2.43
N ILE A 102 -8.04 7.44 -3.25
CA ILE A 102 -7.02 7.21 -4.29
C ILE A 102 -5.71 6.76 -3.66
N GLY A 103 -5.28 7.41 -2.57
CA GLY A 103 -4.09 7.00 -1.80
C GLY A 103 -4.19 5.58 -1.23
N PHE A 104 -5.38 5.16 -0.78
CA PHE A 104 -5.64 3.79 -0.33
C PHE A 104 -5.57 2.77 -1.48
N LEU A 105 -6.15 3.11 -2.63
CA LEU A 105 -6.12 2.26 -3.84
C LEU A 105 -4.70 2.12 -4.41
N GLY A 106 -3.86 3.16 -4.29
CA GLY A 106 -2.50 3.18 -4.80
C GLY A 106 -1.63 2.03 -4.27
N ILE A 107 -1.82 1.61 -3.02
CA ILE A 107 -1.05 0.48 -2.47
C ILE A 107 -1.54 -0.87 -2.98
N ASN A 108 -2.84 -1.04 -3.23
CA ASN A 108 -3.35 -2.29 -3.82
C ASN A 108 -2.76 -2.48 -5.22
N LEU A 109 -2.67 -1.40 -6.01
CA LEU A 109 -1.92 -1.41 -7.27
C LEU A 109 -0.44 -1.72 -7.03
N SER A 110 0.22 -1.06 -6.07
CA SER A 110 1.65 -1.25 -5.79
C SER A 110 1.98 -2.70 -5.43
N VAL A 111 1.15 -3.33 -4.60
CA VAL A 111 1.29 -4.75 -4.23
C VAL A 111 1.06 -5.65 -5.44
N PHE A 112 0.06 -5.37 -6.26
CA PHE A 112 -0.21 -6.13 -7.48
C PHE A 112 0.96 -6.07 -8.47
N PHE A 113 1.51 -4.87 -8.70
CA PHE A 113 2.70 -4.68 -9.54
C PHE A 113 3.94 -5.37 -8.96
N ALA A 114 4.18 -5.25 -7.64
CA ALA A 114 5.31 -5.90 -6.99
C ALA A 114 5.23 -7.44 -7.06
N GLN A 115 4.03 -8.02 -6.91
CA GLN A 115 3.81 -9.46 -7.11
C GLN A 115 4.06 -9.87 -8.56
N GLY A 116 3.54 -9.12 -9.53
CA GLY A 116 3.75 -9.37 -10.96
C GLY A 116 5.23 -9.39 -11.34
N ILE A 117 6.00 -8.41 -10.89
CA ILE A 117 7.45 -8.33 -11.12
C ILE A 117 8.18 -9.52 -10.50
N ASN A 118 7.84 -9.91 -9.27
CA ASN A 118 8.47 -11.05 -8.60
C ASN A 118 8.18 -12.38 -9.29
N ILE A 119 6.96 -12.58 -9.82
CA ILE A 119 6.62 -13.78 -10.59
C ILE A 119 7.48 -13.85 -11.86
N LEU A 120 7.63 -12.75 -12.59
CA LEU A 120 8.46 -12.68 -13.80
C LEU A 120 9.94 -12.96 -13.50
N ARG A 121 10.46 -12.37 -12.40
CA ARG A 121 11.84 -12.60 -11.94
C ARG A 121 12.08 -14.07 -11.55
N SER A 122 11.10 -14.74 -10.92
CA SER A 122 11.18 -16.17 -10.59
C SER A 122 11.18 -17.09 -11.82
N ARG A 123 10.46 -16.71 -12.88
CA ARG A 123 10.45 -17.45 -14.16
C ARG A 123 11.77 -17.28 -14.92
N SER A 124 12.38 -16.10 -14.88
CA SER A 124 13.70 -15.86 -15.47
C SER A 124 14.79 -16.73 -14.84
N LYS A 125 14.87 -16.78 -13.50
CA LYS A 125 15.83 -17.65 -12.78
C LYS A 125 15.64 -19.14 -13.06
N ARG A 126 14.40 -19.61 -13.25
CA ARG A 126 14.12 -21.01 -13.63
C ARG A 126 14.61 -21.35 -15.04
N ARG A 127 14.52 -20.41 -15.99
CA ARG A 127 15.04 -20.61 -17.35
C ARG A 127 16.57 -20.68 -17.41
N VAL A 128 17.30 -19.98 -16.55
CA VAL A 128 18.77 -20.04 -16.55
C VAL A 128 19.28 -21.38 -16.00
N LYS A 129 18.53 -22.02 -15.10
CA LYS A 129 18.92 -23.29 -14.47
C LYS A 129 18.69 -24.54 -15.32
N THR A 130 17.93 -24.43 -16.41
CA THR A 130 17.69 -25.54 -17.36
C THR A 130 18.68 -25.58 -18.53
N TRP A 131 19.65 -24.66 -18.56
CA TRP A 131 20.70 -24.58 -19.58
C TRP A 131 22.11 -24.92 -19.05
N ASN A 132 22.23 -25.26 -17.77
CA ASN A 132 23.41 -25.89 -17.15
C ASN A 132 23.06 -27.31 -16.75
#